data_AF-X1D8T9-F1
#
_entry.id   AF-X1D8T9-F1
#
_cell.length_a   1.000
_cell.length_b   1.000
_cell.length_c   1.000
_cell.angle_alpha   90.00
_cell.angle_beta   90.00
_cell.angle_gamma   90.00
#
_symmetry.space_group_name_H-M   'P 1'
#
loop_
_entity.id
_entity.type
_entity.pdbx_description
1 polymer ?
#
loop_
_entity_poly.entity_id
_entity_poly.type
_entity_poly.pdbx_seq_one_letter_code
_entity_poly.pdbx_strand_id
1 'polypeptide(L)'
;GDDNINAFMSLGQTVWSETRAAIFDLLHSENQRLRDDHELQISALVPKKSAVMHLPIFVRSFTDFYSSKFHASNVGTMFRGPDKALPPNWLHIPTGYNGRASTVIVSGTPIHRPWGQLKGPKDELPRFAPSQRFDIELEFGAIVGKPSTFGQPVTTTEAFDMIFGYVILNDWSARDIQAWEYQPLGPFQSKATATTISPWIVTREALEPFRMKTPGLEIPLLPYLHEETPNSFDIDMEISLTPENGESTIISR
;
A
#
# COMPACT_ATOMS: atom_id res chain seq x y z
N GLY A 1 16.55 -18.74 -9.86
CA GLY A 1 16.52 -17.45 -9.17
C GLY A 1 15.16 -17.30 -8.55
N ASP A 2 15.01 -16.43 -7.55
CA ASP A 2 13.68 -16.13 -7.04
C ASP A 2 12.87 -15.40 -8.11
N ASP A 3 11.59 -15.75 -8.28
CA ASP A 3 10.67 -15.12 -9.25
C ASP A 3 10.15 -13.75 -8.74
N ASN A 4 11.05 -12.88 -8.27
CA ASN A 4 10.73 -11.55 -7.74
C ASN A 4 11.93 -10.58 -7.83
N ILE A 5 11.69 -9.29 -7.58
CA ILE A 5 12.73 -8.26 -7.67
C ILE A 5 13.44 -7.95 -6.33
N ASN A 6 13.21 -8.72 -5.27
CA ASN A 6 13.77 -8.42 -3.94
C ASN A 6 15.30 -8.34 -3.94
N ALA A 7 15.98 -9.21 -4.70
CA ALA A 7 17.43 -9.18 -4.83
C ALA A 7 17.92 -7.86 -5.46
N PHE A 8 17.27 -7.40 -6.53
CA PHE A 8 17.57 -6.12 -7.15
C PHE A 8 17.34 -4.94 -6.19
N MET A 9 16.21 -4.96 -5.48
CA MET A 9 15.91 -3.93 -4.48
C MET A 9 16.99 -3.85 -3.40
N SER A 10 17.52 -4.99 -2.93
CA SER A 10 18.55 -5.00 -1.88
C SER A 10 19.89 -4.35 -2.27
N LEU A 11 20.13 -4.09 -3.56
CA LEU A 11 21.36 -3.44 -4.05
C LEU A 11 21.43 -1.95 -3.71
N GLY A 12 20.30 -1.32 -3.38
CA GLY A 12 20.25 0.06 -2.90
C GLY A 12 20.23 1.15 -3.97
N GLN A 13 20.00 2.38 -3.52
CA GLN A 13 19.69 3.56 -4.32
C GLN A 13 20.66 3.84 -5.48
N THR A 14 21.98 3.70 -5.27
CA THR A 14 22.96 3.90 -6.36
C THR A 14 22.66 2.99 -7.54
N VAL A 15 22.45 1.70 -7.29
CA VAL A 15 22.16 0.73 -8.35
C VAL A 15 20.77 0.97 -8.94
N TRP A 16 19.79 1.36 -8.13
CA TRP A 16 18.45 1.72 -8.63
C TRP A 16 18.52 2.88 -9.63
N SER A 17 19.23 3.95 -9.28
CA SER A 17 19.37 5.15 -10.11
C SER A 17 20.24 4.90 -11.36
N GLU A 18 21.33 4.14 -11.25
CA GLU A 18 22.13 3.72 -12.41
C GLU A 18 21.31 2.86 -13.37
N THR A 19 20.53 1.92 -12.85
CA THR A 19 19.63 1.06 -13.66
C THR A 19 18.57 1.90 -14.35
N ARG A 20 17.95 2.84 -13.62
CA ARG A 20 16.96 3.77 -14.18
C ARG A 20 17.57 4.61 -15.30
N ALA A 21 18.74 5.20 -15.08
CA ALA A 21 19.44 6.01 -16.07
C ALA A 21 19.80 5.21 -17.32
N ALA A 22 20.30 3.98 -17.16
CA ALA A 22 20.63 3.10 -18.27
C ALA A 22 19.39 2.70 -19.10
N ILE A 23 18.27 2.37 -18.43
CA ILE A 23 17.01 2.07 -19.13
C ILE A 23 16.49 3.31 -19.85
N PHE A 24 16.55 4.48 -19.22
CA PHE A 24 16.08 5.74 -19.81
C PHE A 24 16.91 6.11 -21.05
N ASP A 25 18.24 5.98 -20.97
CA ASP A 25 19.14 6.19 -22.11
C ASP A 25 18.83 5.22 -23.25
N LEU A 26 18.68 3.92 -22.97
CA LEU A 26 18.33 2.91 -23.99
C LEU A 26 16.99 3.17 -24.67
N LEU A 27 16.00 3.70 -23.93
CA LEU A 27 14.67 4.02 -24.45
C LEU A 27 14.58 5.42 -25.07
N HIS A 28 15.65 6.23 -24.99
CA HIS A 28 15.66 7.58 -25.54
C HIS A 28 15.57 7.54 -27.07
N SER A 29 14.82 8.46 -27.69
CA SER A 29 14.57 8.46 -29.15
C SER A 29 15.84 8.58 -29.99
N GLU A 30 16.89 9.17 -29.43
CA GLU A 30 18.18 9.36 -30.07
C GLU A 30 19.17 8.20 -29.84
N ASN A 31 18.84 7.25 -28.96
CA ASN A 31 19.72 6.11 -28.69
C ASN A 31 19.48 4.97 -29.70
N GLN A 32 20.43 4.83 -30.62
CA GLN A 32 20.34 3.86 -31.71
C GLN A 32 20.45 2.40 -31.26
N ARG A 33 21.01 2.15 -30.06
CA ARG A 33 21.36 0.80 -29.61
C ARG A 33 20.14 -0.12 -29.50
N LEU A 34 19.03 0.40 -28.98
CA LEU A 34 17.76 -0.34 -28.96
C LEU A 34 16.87 0.06 -30.14
N ARG A 35 16.84 1.33 -30.54
CA ARG A 35 15.93 1.84 -31.59
C ARG A 35 16.18 1.22 -32.97
N ASP A 36 17.44 0.96 -33.32
CA ASP A 36 17.81 0.51 -34.67
C ASP A 36 18.11 -1.01 -34.71
N ASP A 37 18.11 -1.69 -33.56
CA ASP A 37 18.33 -3.14 -33.43
C ASP A 37 17.00 -3.89 -33.29
N HIS A 38 16.47 -4.35 -34.42
CA HIS A 38 15.18 -5.05 -34.48
C HIS A 38 15.19 -6.42 -33.78
N GLU A 39 16.33 -7.13 -33.76
CA GLU A 39 16.45 -8.41 -33.06
C GLU A 39 16.43 -8.20 -31.54
N LEU A 40 17.11 -7.15 -31.05
CA LEU A 40 17.06 -6.75 -29.65
C LEU A 40 15.65 -6.29 -29.25
N GLN A 41 14.96 -5.53 -30.09
CA GLN A 41 13.57 -5.12 -29.82
C GLN A 41 12.64 -6.33 -29.65
N ILE A 42 12.69 -7.29 -30.57
CA ILE A 42 11.86 -8.50 -30.51
C ILE A 42 12.12 -9.29 -29.22
N SER A 43 13.39 -9.38 -28.81
CA SER A 43 13.78 -10.18 -27.64
C SER A 43 13.58 -9.47 -26.30
N ALA A 44 13.65 -8.13 -26.26
CA ALA A 44 13.62 -7.35 -25.02
C ALA A 44 12.28 -6.64 -24.74
N LEU A 45 11.47 -6.33 -25.76
CA LEU A 45 10.21 -5.60 -25.61
C LEU A 45 9.00 -6.53 -25.74
N VAL A 46 8.21 -6.58 -24.68
CA VAL A 46 6.98 -7.39 -24.65
C VAL A 46 5.76 -6.47 -24.60
N PRO A 47 4.80 -6.59 -25.54
CA PRO A 47 3.55 -5.87 -25.46
C PRO A 47 2.83 -6.20 -24.14
N LYS A 48 2.49 -5.17 -23.35
CA LYS A 48 1.82 -5.34 -22.04
C LYS A 48 0.57 -6.25 -22.11
N LYS A 49 -0.21 -6.16 -23.19
CA LYS A 49 -1.41 -6.99 -23.41
C LYS A 49 -1.14 -8.49 -23.54
N SER A 50 0.10 -8.86 -23.83
CA SER A 50 0.56 -10.24 -23.98
C SER A 50 1.28 -10.75 -22.72
N ALA A 51 1.47 -9.89 -21.71
CA ALA A 51 2.13 -10.23 -20.47
C ALA A 51 1.11 -10.56 -19.37
N VAL A 52 1.43 -11.54 -18.53
CA VAL A 52 0.75 -11.79 -17.27
C VAL A 52 1.59 -11.16 -16.16
N MET A 53 0.98 -10.27 -15.38
CA MET A 53 1.66 -9.62 -14.28
C MET A 53 1.64 -10.53 -13.05
N HIS A 54 2.76 -10.58 -12.33
CA HIS A 54 2.89 -11.32 -11.07
C HIS A 54 3.09 -10.37 -9.90
N LEU A 55 3.02 -10.90 -8.69
CA LEU A 55 3.38 -10.13 -7.49
C LEU A 55 4.86 -9.74 -7.60
N PRO A 56 5.21 -8.43 -7.55
CA PRO A 56 6.57 -7.99 -7.88
C PRO A 56 7.60 -8.40 -6.81
N ILE A 57 7.14 -8.66 -5.59
CA ILE A 57 7.99 -8.94 -4.42
C ILE A 57 7.48 -10.16 -3.66
N PHE A 58 8.41 -10.88 -3.04
CA PHE A 58 8.09 -11.73 -1.91
C PHE A 58 7.87 -10.87 -0.66
N VAL A 59 6.63 -10.80 -0.19
CA VAL A 59 6.25 -9.99 0.97
C VAL A 59 6.67 -10.72 2.24
N ARG A 60 7.78 -10.28 2.84
CA ARG A 60 8.28 -10.85 4.11
C ARG A 60 7.46 -10.39 5.32
N SER A 61 7.02 -9.14 5.29
CA SER A 61 6.17 -8.53 6.31
C SER A 61 5.30 -7.48 5.65
N PHE A 62 4.10 -7.29 6.20
CA PHE A 62 3.17 -6.24 5.79
C PHE A 62 2.73 -5.51 7.06
N THR A 63 2.85 -4.19 7.05
CA THR A 63 2.40 -3.31 8.14
C THR A 63 1.42 -2.32 7.53
N ASP A 64 0.27 -2.18 8.16
CA ASP A 64 -0.77 -1.24 7.78
C ASP A 64 -0.80 -0.10 8.81
N PHE A 65 -0.78 1.14 8.31
CA PHE A 65 -0.76 2.36 9.09
C PHE A 65 -2.08 3.09 9.03
N TYR A 66 -2.42 3.80 10.11
CA TYR A 66 -3.69 4.48 10.26
C TYR A 66 -3.54 6.02 10.14
N SER A 67 -2.82 6.48 9.12
CA SER A 67 -2.26 7.85 9.09
C SER A 67 -3.14 8.91 8.42
N SER A 68 -4.32 8.56 7.89
CA SER A 68 -5.27 9.55 7.36
C SER A 68 -6.18 10.11 8.46
N LYS A 69 -6.05 11.41 8.76
CA LYS A 69 -6.85 12.08 9.82
C LYS A 69 -8.34 12.04 9.54
N PHE A 70 -8.74 12.26 8.28
CA PHE A 70 -10.14 12.23 7.87
C PHE A 70 -10.73 10.83 8.06
N HIS A 71 -10.00 9.80 7.62
CA HIS A 71 -10.40 8.41 7.84
C HIS A 71 -10.53 8.09 9.34
N ALA A 72 -9.50 8.42 10.13
CA ALA A 72 -9.49 8.19 11.57
C ALA A 72 -10.62 8.90 12.31
N SER A 73 -10.91 10.14 11.92
CA SER A 73 -11.99 10.94 12.50
C SER A 73 -13.37 10.37 12.13
N ASN A 74 -13.58 9.97 10.87
CA ASN A 74 -14.85 9.41 10.40
C ASN A 74 -15.16 8.09 11.11
N VAL A 75 -14.22 7.16 11.13
CA VAL A 75 -14.36 5.88 11.84
C VAL A 75 -14.57 6.12 13.33
N GLY A 76 -13.73 6.96 13.94
CA GLY A 76 -13.82 7.30 15.34
C GLY A 76 -15.18 7.87 15.74
N THR A 77 -15.74 8.75 14.91
CA THR A 77 -17.07 9.34 15.12
C THR A 77 -18.16 8.27 15.11
N MET A 78 -18.10 7.32 14.17
CA MET A 78 -19.07 6.22 14.09
C MET A 78 -19.04 5.29 15.32
N PHE A 79 -17.86 5.06 15.90
CA PHE A 79 -17.70 4.14 17.03
C PHE A 79 -17.78 4.79 18.42
N ARG A 80 -17.32 6.03 18.57
CA ARG A 80 -17.11 6.71 19.87
C ARG A 80 -17.81 8.07 19.98
N GLY A 81 -18.44 8.54 18.90
CA GLY A 81 -19.01 9.88 18.81
C GLY A 81 -17.98 10.96 18.41
N PRO A 82 -18.45 12.15 18.00
CA PRO A 82 -17.60 13.20 17.42
C PRO A 82 -16.56 13.74 18.41
N ASP A 83 -16.91 13.87 19.69
CA ASP A 83 -16.02 14.44 20.72
C ASP A 83 -14.82 13.55 21.07
N LYS A 84 -14.84 12.28 20.65
CA LYS A 84 -13.79 11.26 20.92
C LYS A 84 -13.37 10.53 19.65
N ALA A 85 -13.43 11.24 18.52
CA ALA A 85 -13.13 10.68 17.22
C ALA A 85 -11.70 10.14 17.15
N LEU A 86 -10.69 10.93 17.49
CA LEU A 86 -9.29 10.48 17.49
C LEU A 86 -8.89 9.88 18.85
N PRO A 87 -8.25 8.69 18.87
CA PRO A 87 -7.60 8.18 20.07
C PRO A 87 -6.50 9.12 20.56
N PRO A 88 -6.20 9.18 21.88
CA PRO A 88 -5.23 10.11 22.44
C PRO A 88 -3.82 10.04 21.85
N ASN A 89 -3.41 8.87 21.35
CA ASN A 89 -2.08 8.65 20.77
C ASN A 89 -1.99 9.03 19.28
N TRP A 90 -3.11 9.21 18.58
CA TRP A 90 -3.13 9.30 17.12
C TRP A 90 -2.35 10.49 16.56
N LEU A 91 -2.41 11.64 17.23
CA LEU A 91 -1.65 12.84 16.84
C LEU A 91 -0.16 12.77 17.23
N HIS A 92 0.25 11.80 18.04
CA HIS A 92 1.60 11.71 18.61
C HIS A 92 2.47 10.65 17.95
N ILE A 93 1.87 9.59 17.41
CA ILE A 93 2.58 8.49 16.74
C ILE A 93 1.77 8.00 15.53
N PRO A 94 2.43 7.58 14.43
CA PRO A 94 1.75 6.91 13.32
C PRO A 94 1.32 5.52 13.77
N THR A 95 0.11 5.41 14.32
CA THR A 95 -0.43 4.11 14.77
C THR A 95 -0.55 3.15 13.60
N GLY A 96 -0.22 1.88 13.81
CA GLY A 96 -0.33 0.83 12.81
C GLY A 96 -0.34 -0.55 13.45
N TYR A 97 -0.55 -1.58 12.64
CA TYR A 97 -0.58 -2.98 13.07
C TYR A 97 0.07 -3.89 12.01
N ASN A 98 0.45 -5.10 12.42
CA ASN A 98 0.98 -6.08 11.49
C ASN A 98 -0.16 -6.69 10.68
N GLY A 99 -0.12 -6.48 9.36
CA GLY A 99 -1.02 -7.12 8.42
C GLY A 99 -0.59 -8.55 8.09
N ARG A 100 -1.34 -9.21 7.20
CA ARG A 100 -1.09 -10.60 6.81
C ARG A 100 -0.34 -10.68 5.49
N ALA A 101 0.98 -10.83 5.56
CA ALA A 101 1.84 -10.92 4.36
C ALA A 101 1.43 -12.02 3.38
N SER A 102 0.98 -13.18 3.87
CA SER A 102 0.62 -14.35 3.03
C SER A 102 -0.59 -14.13 2.13
N THR A 103 -1.37 -13.08 2.39
CA THR A 103 -2.61 -12.76 1.65
C THR A 103 -2.48 -11.45 0.87
N VAL A 104 -1.25 -10.95 0.72
CA VAL A 104 -0.95 -9.90 -0.25
C VAL A 104 -0.91 -10.53 -1.65
N ILE A 105 -1.81 -10.10 -2.52
CA ILE A 105 -2.02 -10.66 -3.86
C ILE A 105 -1.90 -9.58 -4.93
N VAL A 106 -1.61 -9.98 -6.16
CA VAL A 106 -1.49 -9.07 -7.30
C VAL A 106 -2.87 -8.69 -7.85
N SER A 107 -3.00 -7.46 -8.34
CA SER A 107 -4.18 -6.98 -9.08
C SER A 107 -4.68 -7.98 -10.12
N GLY A 108 -6.01 -8.12 -10.21
CA GLY A 108 -6.69 -9.09 -11.08
C GLY A 108 -6.98 -10.45 -10.43
N THR A 109 -6.43 -10.72 -9.24
CA THR A 109 -6.74 -11.96 -8.50
C THR A 109 -8.17 -11.89 -7.93
N PRO A 110 -9.05 -12.86 -8.23
CA PRO A 110 -10.41 -12.87 -7.69
C PRO A 110 -10.41 -13.15 -6.18
N ILE A 111 -11.30 -12.49 -5.45
CA ILE A 111 -11.41 -12.62 -3.99
C ILE A 111 -12.76 -13.23 -3.63
N HIS A 112 -12.73 -14.28 -2.81
CA HIS A 112 -13.94 -14.86 -2.25
C HIS A 112 -14.38 -14.08 -1.01
N ARG A 113 -15.67 -13.76 -0.92
CA ARG A 113 -16.25 -13.11 0.26
C ARG A 113 -15.98 -13.96 1.51
N PRO A 114 -15.39 -13.40 2.57
CA PRO A 114 -15.02 -14.19 3.72
C PRO A 114 -16.23 -14.60 4.53
N TRP A 115 -16.13 -15.76 5.15
CA TRP A 115 -17.04 -16.22 6.20
C TRP A 115 -16.39 -15.98 7.55
N GLY A 116 -17.19 -15.62 8.55
CA GLY A 116 -16.68 -15.40 9.90
C GLY A 116 -17.79 -15.32 10.93
N GLN A 117 -17.41 -15.03 12.17
CA GLN A 117 -18.37 -14.74 13.22
C GLN A 117 -18.92 -13.33 13.04
N LEU A 118 -20.24 -13.24 12.97
CA LEU A 118 -20.97 -11.99 12.92
C LEU A 118 -21.74 -11.84 14.23
N LYS A 119 -21.67 -10.65 14.83
CA LYS A 119 -22.43 -10.31 16.04
C LYS A 119 -23.12 -8.97 15.87
N GLY A 120 -24.40 -9.01 15.52
CA GLY A 120 -25.24 -7.83 15.47
C GLY A 120 -25.55 -7.26 16.86
N PRO A 121 -25.99 -5.98 16.95
CA PRO A 121 -26.35 -5.35 18.22
C PRO A 121 -27.50 -6.05 18.95
N LYS A 122 -28.41 -6.70 18.22
CA LYS A 122 -29.58 -7.41 18.76
C LYS A 122 -29.36 -8.91 18.94
N ASP A 123 -28.24 -9.44 18.45
CA ASP A 123 -27.96 -10.87 18.58
C ASP A 123 -27.62 -11.19 20.04
N GLU A 124 -28.03 -12.33 20.57
CA GLU A 124 -27.57 -12.79 21.88
C GLU A 124 -26.17 -13.42 21.78
N LEU A 125 -25.96 -14.25 20.76
CA LEU A 125 -24.71 -14.97 20.46
C LEU A 125 -24.23 -14.67 19.04
N PRO A 126 -22.91 -14.79 18.74
CA PRO A 126 -22.43 -14.66 17.39
C PRO A 126 -22.91 -15.82 16.52
N ARG A 127 -23.02 -15.58 15.21
CA ARG A 127 -23.36 -16.60 14.20
C ARG A 127 -22.26 -16.70 13.15
N PHE A 128 -22.05 -17.88 12.59
CA PHE A 128 -21.11 -18.08 11.48
C PHE A 128 -21.84 -17.87 10.15
N ALA A 129 -21.38 -16.93 9.33
CA ALA A 129 -22.00 -16.57 8.06
C ALA A 129 -21.03 -15.81 7.12
N PRO A 130 -21.34 -15.69 5.81
CA PRO A 130 -20.64 -14.77 4.93
C PRO A 130 -20.76 -13.32 5.42
N SER A 131 -19.67 -12.56 5.30
CA SER A 131 -19.66 -11.13 5.62
C SER A 131 -20.74 -10.39 4.83
N GLN A 132 -21.54 -9.59 5.52
CA GLN A 132 -22.58 -8.71 4.98
C GLN A 132 -22.06 -7.29 4.72
N ARG A 133 -20.87 -6.95 5.22
CA ARG A 133 -20.23 -5.63 5.08
C ARG A 133 -18.78 -5.79 4.63
N PHE A 134 -18.61 -6.27 3.40
CA PHE A 134 -17.29 -6.39 2.78
C PHE A 134 -16.97 -5.13 1.98
N ASP A 135 -15.78 -4.60 2.20
CA ASP A 135 -15.45 -3.22 1.90
C ASP A 135 -14.01 -3.10 1.40
N ILE A 136 -13.71 -1.94 0.80
CA ILE A 136 -12.38 -1.58 0.30
C ILE A 136 -11.69 -0.60 1.26
N GLU A 137 -10.37 -0.52 1.17
CA GLU A 137 -9.59 0.59 1.72
C GLU A 137 -8.60 1.05 0.66
N LEU A 138 -8.79 2.24 0.12
CA LEU A 138 -7.84 2.82 -0.83
C LEU A 138 -6.59 3.29 -0.07
N GLU A 139 -5.47 2.68 -0.41
CA GLU A 139 -4.19 2.92 0.26
C GLU A 139 -3.04 3.06 -0.73
N PHE A 140 -1.94 3.62 -0.22
CA PHE A 140 -0.69 3.80 -0.94
C PHE A 140 0.43 3.06 -0.21
N GLY A 141 0.87 1.94 -0.78
CA GLY A 141 1.83 1.04 -0.15
C GLY A 141 3.27 1.42 -0.46
N ALA A 142 4.08 1.69 0.57
CA ALA A 142 5.52 1.88 0.43
C ALA A 142 6.27 0.54 0.43
N ILE A 143 7.16 0.35 -0.54
CA ILE A 143 7.99 -0.84 -0.69
C ILE A 143 9.40 -0.56 -0.18
N VAL A 144 9.80 -1.25 0.89
CA VAL A 144 11.14 -1.13 1.49
C VAL A 144 12.16 -1.93 0.68
N GLY A 145 13.21 -1.26 0.19
CA GLY A 145 14.29 -1.87 -0.60
C GLY A 145 15.53 -2.26 0.20
N LYS A 146 15.85 -1.50 1.26
CA LYS A 146 17.00 -1.77 2.12
C LYS A 146 16.57 -2.25 3.51
N PRO A 147 17.21 -3.30 4.07
CA PRO A 147 16.91 -3.73 5.42
C PRO A 147 17.48 -2.75 6.46
N SER A 148 16.82 -2.67 7.62
CA SER A 148 17.42 -2.10 8.83
C SER A 148 18.25 -3.15 9.56
N THR A 149 19.09 -2.69 10.49
CA THR A 149 19.85 -3.60 11.38
C THR A 149 19.01 -3.91 12.62
N PHE A 150 18.89 -5.20 12.97
CA PHE A 150 18.12 -5.62 14.14
C PHE A 150 18.61 -4.90 15.41
N GLY A 151 17.67 -4.35 16.19
CA GLY A 151 17.94 -3.61 17.42
C GLY A 151 18.45 -2.18 17.21
N GLN A 152 18.59 -1.71 15.96
CA GLN A 152 18.99 -0.34 15.66
C GLN A 152 17.79 0.45 15.10
N PRO A 153 17.42 1.59 15.70
CA PRO A 153 16.39 2.45 15.14
C PRO A 153 16.88 3.05 13.82
N VAL A 154 15.92 3.44 12.97
CA VAL A 154 16.17 4.23 11.75
C VAL A 154 15.65 5.64 11.98
N THR A 155 16.42 6.62 11.52
CA THR A 155 15.95 8.02 11.44
C THR A 155 14.89 8.16 10.34
N THR A 156 14.16 9.28 10.35
CA THR A 156 13.17 9.61 9.30
C THR A 156 13.83 9.71 7.92
N THR A 157 15.01 10.33 7.83
CA THR A 157 15.81 10.44 6.60
C THR A 157 16.24 9.05 6.10
N GLU A 158 16.82 8.21 6.97
CA GLU A 158 17.19 6.84 6.59
C GLU A 158 15.99 6.00 6.15
N ALA A 159 14.87 6.10 6.88
CA ALA A 159 13.64 5.38 6.54
C ALA A 159 13.14 5.77 5.14
N PHE A 160 13.18 7.06 4.79
CA PHE A 160 12.82 7.53 3.46
C PHE A 160 13.77 7.00 2.38
N ASP A 161 15.08 6.99 2.65
CA ASP A 161 16.09 6.47 1.71
C ASP A 161 16.00 4.96 1.51
N MET A 162 15.50 4.23 2.49
CA MET A 162 15.25 2.78 2.41
C MET A 162 14.06 2.42 1.51
N ILE A 163 13.17 3.36 1.18
CA ILE A 163 12.03 3.12 0.30
C ILE A 163 12.50 3.01 -1.16
N PHE A 164 12.21 1.86 -1.77
CA PHE A 164 12.46 1.59 -3.19
C PHE A 164 11.42 2.28 -4.09
N GLY A 165 10.15 2.18 -3.71
CA GLY A 165 9.05 2.75 -4.47
C GLY A 165 7.70 2.46 -3.84
N TYR A 166 6.64 2.67 -4.61
CA TYR A 166 5.27 2.63 -4.13
C TYR A 166 4.33 1.87 -5.07
N VAL A 167 3.24 1.39 -4.51
CA VAL A 167 2.15 0.68 -5.20
C VAL A 167 0.81 1.23 -4.73
N ILE A 168 -0.22 1.08 -5.56
CA ILE A 168 -1.61 1.22 -5.09
C ILE A 168 -1.95 -0.05 -4.32
N LEU A 169 -2.62 0.10 -3.18
CA LEU A 169 -3.02 -0.98 -2.30
C LEU A 169 -4.53 -0.90 -2.01
N ASN A 170 -5.21 -2.05 -2.01
CA ASN A 170 -6.56 -2.20 -1.51
C ASN A 170 -6.58 -3.22 -0.36
N ASP A 171 -6.82 -2.76 0.87
CA ASP A 171 -6.91 -3.62 2.04
C ASP A 171 -8.35 -4.07 2.31
N TRP A 172 -8.72 -5.22 1.73
CA TRP A 172 -10.08 -5.70 1.74
C TRP A 172 -10.54 -6.05 3.14
N SER A 173 -11.73 -5.56 3.49
CA SER A 173 -12.15 -5.49 4.88
C SER A 173 -13.56 -6.01 5.11
N ALA A 174 -13.71 -7.06 5.91
CA ALA A 174 -15.00 -7.54 6.38
C ALA A 174 -15.40 -6.84 7.69
N ARG A 175 -16.08 -5.69 7.58
CA ARG A 175 -16.36 -4.76 8.69
C ARG A 175 -17.16 -5.38 9.82
N ASP A 176 -18.08 -6.27 9.51
CA ASP A 176 -18.93 -6.98 10.48
C ASP A 176 -18.17 -8.03 11.28
N ILE A 177 -17.22 -8.74 10.64
CA ILE A 177 -16.25 -9.59 11.33
C ILE A 177 -15.35 -8.71 12.21
N GLN A 178 -14.82 -7.62 11.65
CA GLN A 178 -13.90 -6.70 12.33
C GLN A 178 -14.48 -6.16 13.63
N ALA A 179 -15.72 -5.66 13.59
CA ALA A 179 -16.37 -5.05 14.75
C ALA A 179 -16.53 -6.03 15.92
N TRP A 180 -16.64 -7.33 15.65
CA TRP A 180 -16.75 -8.36 16.69
C TRP A 180 -15.38 -8.78 17.24
N GLU A 181 -14.35 -8.88 16.39
CA GLU A 181 -13.05 -9.46 16.80
C GLU A 181 -12.01 -8.44 17.29
N TYR A 182 -12.10 -7.16 16.88
CA TYR A 182 -10.94 -6.25 16.96
C TYR A 182 -10.52 -5.84 18.37
N GLN A 183 -11.35 -6.06 19.39
CA GLN A 183 -11.03 -5.70 20.76
C GLN A 183 -10.54 -6.91 21.55
N PRO A 184 -9.40 -6.82 22.28
CA PRO A 184 -8.49 -5.67 22.38
C PRO A 184 -7.31 -5.71 21.39
N LEU A 185 -7.20 -6.74 20.54
CA LEU A 185 -5.95 -7.10 19.84
C LEU A 185 -5.78 -6.45 18.45
N GLY A 186 -6.76 -5.71 17.97
CA GLY A 186 -6.77 -5.11 16.64
C GLY A 186 -7.42 -6.01 15.57
N PRO A 187 -7.54 -5.50 14.33
CA PRO A 187 -8.11 -6.25 13.21
C PRO A 187 -7.32 -7.53 12.91
N PHE A 188 -8.00 -8.62 12.56
CA PHE A 188 -7.35 -9.90 12.31
C PHE A 188 -7.96 -10.64 11.11
N GLN A 189 -8.94 -11.54 11.31
CA GLN A 189 -9.55 -12.29 10.22
C GLN A 189 -10.34 -11.39 9.26
N SER A 190 -10.81 -10.25 9.73
CA SER A 190 -11.50 -9.26 8.91
C SER A 190 -10.64 -8.67 7.81
N LYS A 191 -9.30 -8.71 7.97
CA LYS A 191 -8.29 -8.19 7.03
C LYS A 191 -7.49 -9.31 6.35
N ALA A 192 -7.41 -10.48 6.99
CA ALA A 192 -6.67 -11.63 6.45
C ALA A 192 -7.28 -12.30 5.21
N THR A 193 -8.36 -11.75 4.65
CA THR A 193 -9.00 -12.30 3.44
C THR A 193 -8.11 -12.06 2.23
N ALA A 194 -7.75 -10.80 2.00
CA ALA A 194 -6.92 -10.38 0.88
C ALA A 194 -6.46 -8.94 1.09
N THR A 195 -5.24 -8.65 0.68
CA THR A 195 -4.75 -7.29 0.45
C THR A 195 -4.24 -7.26 -1.00
N THR A 196 -4.78 -6.42 -1.87
CA THR A 196 -4.37 -6.38 -3.27
C THR A 196 -3.39 -5.25 -3.52
N ILE A 197 -2.29 -5.51 -4.23
CA ILE A 197 -1.37 -4.46 -4.70
C ILE A 197 -1.28 -4.39 -6.22
N SER A 198 -1.00 -3.20 -6.75
CA SER A 198 -0.66 -3.03 -8.16
C SER A 198 0.66 -3.74 -8.51
N PRO A 199 0.80 -4.31 -9.72
CA PRO A 199 1.99 -5.09 -10.07
C PRO A 199 3.23 -4.25 -10.39
N TRP A 200 3.06 -2.98 -10.76
CA TRP A 200 4.16 -2.07 -11.06
C TRP A 200 4.50 -1.26 -9.82
N ILE A 201 5.77 -1.33 -9.40
CA ILE A 201 6.29 -0.46 -8.35
C ILE A 201 6.82 0.81 -9.01
N VAL A 202 6.23 1.96 -8.68
CA VAL A 202 6.73 3.26 -9.13
C VAL A 202 7.87 3.65 -8.20
N THR A 203 9.09 3.82 -8.74
CA THR A 203 10.25 4.11 -7.90
C THR A 203 10.09 5.44 -7.17
N ARG A 204 10.65 5.55 -5.96
CA ARG A 204 10.65 6.79 -5.18
C ARG A 204 11.22 7.96 -6.00
N GLU A 205 12.31 7.71 -6.72
CA GLU A 205 12.93 8.68 -7.63
C GLU A 205 11.98 9.17 -8.73
N ALA A 206 11.10 8.32 -9.26
CA ALA A 206 10.11 8.72 -10.27
C ALA A 206 9.03 9.66 -9.71
N LEU A 207 8.80 9.63 -8.39
CA LEU A 207 7.81 10.48 -7.72
C LEU A 207 8.39 11.82 -7.25
N GLU A 208 9.71 12.02 -7.32
CA GLU A 208 10.37 13.25 -6.87
C GLU A 208 9.76 14.54 -7.47
N PRO A 209 9.41 14.59 -8.78
CA PRO A 209 8.77 15.78 -9.36
C PRO A 209 7.39 16.13 -8.78
N PHE A 210 6.76 15.19 -8.08
CA PHE A 210 5.44 15.35 -7.45
C PHE A 210 5.53 15.54 -5.94
N ARG A 211 6.73 15.72 -5.38
CA ARG A 211 6.91 15.99 -3.95
C ARG A 211 6.21 17.30 -3.57
N MET A 212 5.46 17.25 -2.47
CA MET A 212 4.76 18.40 -1.92
C MET A 212 5.07 18.58 -0.44
N LYS A 213 4.70 19.76 0.09
CA LYS A 213 4.86 20.06 1.50
C LYS A 213 3.99 19.13 2.36
N THR A 214 4.58 18.52 3.39
CA THR A 214 3.82 17.79 4.42
C THR A 214 2.81 18.72 5.08
N PRO A 215 1.54 18.30 5.27
CA PRO A 215 0.54 19.08 6.00
C PRO A 215 1.07 19.52 7.38
N GLY A 216 0.66 20.70 7.82
CA GLY A 216 1.10 21.25 9.10
C GLY A 216 0.70 20.38 10.28
N LEU A 217 1.62 20.22 11.25
CA LEU A 217 1.35 19.49 12.48
C LEU A 217 0.41 20.30 13.40
N GLU A 218 -0.56 19.62 14.01
CA GLU A 218 -1.44 20.21 15.04
C GLU A 218 -0.77 20.28 16.40
N ILE A 219 0.12 19.34 16.67
CA ILE A 219 0.89 19.27 17.90
C ILE A 219 2.38 19.05 17.59
N PRO A 220 3.29 19.54 18.43
CA PRO A 220 4.71 19.21 18.30
C PRO A 220 4.94 17.70 18.46
N LEU A 221 5.65 17.10 17.51
CA LEU A 221 6.10 15.72 17.61
C LEU A 221 7.40 15.62 18.41
N LEU A 222 7.66 14.45 18.99
CA LEU A 222 8.97 14.14 19.59
C LEU A 222 10.08 14.16 18.53
N PRO A 223 11.33 14.51 18.89
CA PRO A 223 12.41 14.73 17.91
C PRO A 223 12.68 13.57 16.94
N TYR A 224 12.45 12.32 17.36
CA TYR A 224 12.70 11.14 16.51
C TYR A 224 11.75 11.02 15.30
N LEU A 225 10.64 11.77 15.30
CA LEU A 225 9.68 11.83 14.18
C LEU A 225 9.83 13.11 13.34
N HIS A 226 10.84 13.94 13.61
CA HIS A 226 11.05 15.16 12.82
C HIS A 226 11.57 14.78 11.43
N GLU A 227 10.91 15.29 10.40
CA GLU A 227 11.35 15.15 9.01
C GLU A 227 12.30 16.29 8.66
N GLU A 228 13.44 15.99 8.04
CA GLU A 228 14.37 17.00 7.52
C GLU A 228 13.89 17.59 6.19
N THR A 229 13.16 16.78 5.41
CA THR A 229 12.60 17.17 4.11
C THR A 229 11.14 16.70 3.98
N PRO A 230 10.28 17.43 3.24
CA PRO A 230 8.88 17.05 3.10
C PRO A 230 8.73 15.73 2.35
N ASN A 231 8.11 14.70 2.95
CA ASN A 231 8.00 13.35 2.36
C ASN A 231 6.61 13.03 1.80
N SER A 232 5.81 14.05 1.49
CA SER A 232 4.48 13.90 0.87
C SER A 232 4.56 14.00 -0.64
N PHE A 233 3.65 13.31 -1.35
CA PHE A 233 3.54 13.35 -2.81
C PHE A 233 2.13 13.75 -3.21
N ASP A 234 2.03 14.52 -4.29
CA ASP A 234 0.78 14.87 -4.96
C ASP A 234 0.40 13.75 -5.94
N ILE A 235 -0.59 12.94 -5.56
CA ILE A 235 -1.02 11.74 -6.30
C ILE A 235 -2.54 11.70 -6.31
N ASP A 236 -3.12 11.90 -7.48
CA ASP A 236 -4.54 11.69 -7.71
C ASP A 236 -4.87 10.18 -7.64
N MET A 237 -5.86 9.82 -6.83
CA MET A 237 -6.33 8.45 -6.71
C MET A 237 -7.84 8.39 -6.87
N GLU A 238 -8.31 7.43 -7.67
CA GLU A 238 -9.73 7.27 -7.96
C GLU A 238 -10.14 5.82 -7.70
N ILE A 239 -11.37 5.64 -7.24
CA ILE A 239 -11.99 4.32 -7.10
C ILE A 239 -13.18 4.25 -8.03
N SER A 240 -13.21 3.21 -8.86
CA SER A 240 -14.39 2.83 -9.63
C SER A 240 -14.92 1.46 -9.20
N LEU A 241 -16.24 1.28 -9.31
CA LEU A 241 -16.94 0.04 -9.01
C LEU A 241 -17.81 -0.34 -10.21
N THR A 242 -17.69 -1.59 -10.65
CA THR A 242 -18.46 -2.14 -11.77
C THR A 242 -19.26 -3.36 -11.28
N PRO A 243 -20.61 -3.30 -11.27
CA PRO A 243 -21.43 -4.47 -10.98
C PRO A 243 -21.30 -5.56 -12.04
N GLU A 244 -21.64 -6.80 -11.70
CA GLU A 244 -21.76 -7.87 -12.69
C GLU A 244 -22.82 -7.48 -13.73
N ASN A 245 -22.43 -7.39 -15.01
CA ASN A 245 -23.24 -6.90 -16.13
C ASN A 245 -23.68 -5.43 -16.04
N GLY A 246 -23.01 -4.60 -15.24
CA GLY A 246 -23.27 -3.16 -15.11
C GLY A 246 -22.20 -2.29 -15.77
N GLU A 247 -22.42 -0.97 -15.73
CA GLU A 247 -21.42 0.02 -16.12
C GLU A 247 -20.53 0.41 -14.94
N SER A 248 -19.29 0.81 -15.24
CA SER A 248 -18.37 1.30 -14.22
C SER A 248 -18.79 2.68 -13.73
N THR A 249 -18.80 2.88 -12.41
CA THR A 249 -19.08 4.17 -11.77
C THR A 249 -17.94 4.57 -10.85
N ILE A 250 -17.55 5.84 -10.88
CA ILE A 250 -16.55 6.42 -9.98
C ILE A 250 -17.22 6.73 -8.65
N ILE A 251 -16.71 6.14 -7.57
CA ILE A 251 -17.29 6.23 -6.23
C ILE A 251 -16.45 7.05 -5.25
N SER A 252 -15.19 7.36 -5.58
CA SER A 252 -14.30 8.22 -4.79
C SER A 252 -13.23 8.87 -5.68
N ARG A 253 -12.86 10.11 -5.36
CA ARG A 253 -11.75 10.92 -5.92
C ARG A 253 -11.08 11.70 -4.79
#